data_AF-A0A8T5VL91-F1
#
_entry.id   AF-A0A8T5VL91-F1
#
_cell.length_a   1.000
_cell.length_b   1.000
_cell.length_c   1.000
_cell.angle_alpha   90.00
_cell.angle_beta   90.00
_cell.angle_gamma   90.00
#
_symmetry.space_group_name_H-M   'P 1'
#
loop_
_entity.id
_entity.type
_entity.pdbx_description
1 polymer ?
#
loop_
_entity_poly.entity_id
_entity_poly.type
_entity_poly.pdbx_seq_one_letter_code
_entity_poly.pdbx_strand_id
1 'polypeptide(L)'
;MVRLKEIEVGAVPLDDLAGDPVRFIKLDLEGLALRNGKRLLAAQRPVVAFEFGRDDAAIPAGYGADDFFDLFEEIDYAVLNVFGRPFGRAEFDLPWNAREMPHYVVAAPADRREEVAKKLRRRAWSVLMEAGHQPPG
;
A
#
# COMPACT_ATOMS: atom_id res chain seq x y z
N MET A 1 -8.42 17.31 31.48
CA MET A 1 -9.69 16.72 31.01
C MET A 1 -9.85 17.10 29.55
N VAL A 2 -9.72 16.15 28.62
CA VAL A 2 -9.89 16.40 27.18
C VAL A 2 -11.38 16.32 26.86
N ARG A 3 -11.94 17.36 26.23
CA ARG A 3 -13.28 17.29 25.64
C ARG A 3 -13.14 16.81 24.20
N LEU A 4 -13.66 15.63 23.92
CA LEU A 4 -13.87 15.17 22.55
C LEU A 4 -15.04 15.95 21.95
N LYS A 5 -14.90 16.32 20.67
CA LYS A 5 -15.94 16.99 19.89
C LYS A 5 -16.13 16.21 18.60
N GLU A 6 -17.37 15.91 18.29
CA GLU A 6 -17.75 15.32 17.00
C GLU A 6 -17.73 16.38 15.90
N ILE A 7 -17.22 15.99 14.73
CA ILE A 7 -17.25 16.80 13.51
C ILE A 7 -17.77 15.94 12.37
N GLU A 8 -18.56 16.54 11.48
CA GLU A 8 -18.95 15.93 10.22
C GLU A 8 -17.96 16.33 9.13
N VAL A 9 -17.56 15.36 8.31
CA VAL A 9 -16.67 15.58 7.16
C VAL A 9 -17.28 14.94 5.91
N GLY A 10 -17.21 15.66 4.79
CA GLY A 10 -17.61 15.09 3.51
C GLY A 10 -16.60 14.06 3.04
N ALA A 11 -17.09 12.93 2.52
CA ALA A 11 -16.27 11.89 1.90
C ALA A 11 -16.75 11.64 0.47
N VAL A 12 -15.82 11.40 -0.44
CA VAL A 12 -16.10 11.03 -1.83
C VAL A 12 -15.36 9.74 -2.21
N PRO A 13 -15.92 8.90 -3.09
CA PRO A 13 -15.21 7.74 -3.64
C PRO A 13 -13.92 8.15 -4.36
N LEU A 14 -12.89 7.31 -4.26
CA LEU A 14 -11.65 7.50 -5.03
C LEU A 14 -11.91 7.49 -6.54
N ASP A 15 -12.89 6.71 -6.96
CA ASP A 15 -13.37 6.63 -8.35
C ASP A 15 -13.89 7.96 -8.92
N ASP A 16 -14.25 8.92 -8.06
CA ASP A 16 -14.85 10.20 -8.44
C ASP A 16 -13.85 11.37 -8.35
N LEU A 17 -12.61 11.12 -7.90
CA LEU A 17 -11.62 12.16 -7.61
C LEU A 17 -10.84 12.65 -8.83
N ALA A 18 -10.82 11.92 -9.96
CA ALA A 18 -9.88 12.21 -11.06
C ALA A 18 -10.57 12.53 -12.40
N GLY A 19 -10.41 13.77 -12.87
CA GLY A 19 -10.70 14.18 -14.25
C GLY A 19 -9.54 13.98 -15.23
N ASP A 20 -8.30 13.96 -14.72
CA ASP A 20 -7.06 13.77 -15.48
C ASP A 20 -6.46 12.36 -15.25
N PRO A 21 -5.57 11.88 -16.14
CA PRO A 21 -4.87 10.60 -15.95
C PRO A 21 -3.96 10.59 -14.71
N VAL A 22 -4.28 9.71 -13.76
CA VAL A 22 -3.52 9.44 -12.54
C VAL A 22 -2.51 8.34 -12.79
N ARG A 23 -1.23 8.61 -12.49
CA ARG A 23 -0.12 7.64 -12.65
C ARG A 23 0.42 7.13 -11.32
N PHE A 24 0.16 7.84 -10.23
CA PHE A 24 0.64 7.52 -8.90
C PHE A 24 -0.36 7.98 -7.85
N ILE A 25 -0.56 7.16 -6.82
CA ILE A 25 -1.41 7.46 -5.65
C ILE A 25 -0.59 7.18 -4.39
N LYS A 26 -0.61 8.12 -3.44
CA LYS A 26 -0.16 7.89 -2.07
C LYS A 26 -1.39 7.85 -1.16
N LEU A 27 -1.56 6.78 -0.38
CA LEU A 27 -2.57 6.71 0.67
C LEU A 27 -1.89 6.56 2.04
N ASP A 28 -2.41 7.30 3.00
CA ASP A 28 -1.92 7.34 4.37
C ASP A 28 -3.15 7.27 5.27
N LEU A 29 -3.75 6.08 5.27
CA LEU A 29 -5.09 5.84 5.80
C LEU A 29 -5.07 4.51 6.55
N GLU A 30 -5.70 4.47 7.71
CA GLU A 30 -5.80 3.26 8.53
C GLU A 30 -6.90 2.27 8.01
N GLY A 31 -7.23 2.29 6.71
CA GLY A 31 -8.25 1.38 6.14
C GLY A 31 -8.37 1.31 4.61
N LEU A 32 -9.22 0.40 4.12
CA LEU A 32 -9.45 0.05 2.71
C LEU A 32 -10.26 1.10 1.90
N ALA A 33 -9.82 2.35 1.88
CA ALA A 33 -10.38 3.36 0.97
C ALA A 33 -10.33 2.93 -0.52
N LEU A 34 -9.45 1.99 -0.84
CA LEU A 34 -9.25 1.43 -2.17
C LEU A 34 -10.44 0.63 -2.73
N ARG A 35 -11.33 0.11 -1.86
CA ARG A 35 -12.55 -0.60 -2.33
C ARG A 35 -13.41 0.27 -3.25
N ASN A 36 -13.51 1.56 -2.94
CA ASN A 36 -14.24 2.56 -3.73
C ASN A 36 -13.36 3.26 -4.79
N GLY A 37 -12.23 2.65 -5.15
CA GLY A 37 -11.30 3.12 -6.17
C GLY A 37 -11.04 2.09 -7.29
N LYS A 38 -11.73 0.95 -7.28
CA LYS A 38 -11.48 -0.16 -8.21
C LYS A 38 -11.59 0.28 -9.68
N ARG A 39 -12.57 1.12 -10.03
CA ARG A 39 -12.78 1.57 -11.41
C ARG A 39 -11.62 2.44 -11.88
N LEU A 40 -11.14 3.37 -11.05
CA LEU A 40 -9.99 4.20 -11.33
C LEU A 40 -8.72 3.36 -11.46
N LEU A 41 -8.48 2.44 -10.52
CA LEU A 41 -7.30 1.59 -10.52
C LEU A 41 -7.24 0.68 -11.75
N ALA A 42 -8.37 0.05 -12.11
CA ALA A 42 -8.46 -0.80 -13.29
C ALA A 42 -8.27 -0.01 -14.60
N ALA A 43 -8.88 1.18 -14.70
CA ALA A 43 -8.86 1.98 -15.92
C ALA A 43 -7.52 2.69 -16.16
N GLN A 44 -6.95 3.30 -15.11
CA GLN A 44 -5.79 4.18 -15.25
C GLN A 44 -4.49 3.49 -14.84
N ARG A 45 -4.59 2.34 -14.18
CA ARG A 45 -3.47 1.51 -13.75
C ARG A 45 -2.36 2.34 -13.06
N PRO A 46 -2.61 3.17 -12.02
CA PRO A 46 -1.55 3.90 -11.31
C PRO A 46 -0.72 2.97 -10.42
N VAL A 47 0.51 3.37 -10.08
CA VAL A 47 1.22 2.76 -8.94
C VAL A 47 0.65 3.34 -7.65
N VAL A 48 0.39 2.51 -6.64
CA VAL A 48 -0.16 2.94 -5.35
C VAL A 48 0.87 2.63 -4.26
N ALA A 49 1.29 3.65 -3.52
CA ALA A 49 2.03 3.47 -2.28
C ALA A 49 1.08 3.73 -1.12
N PHE A 50 1.00 2.82 -0.16
CA PHE A 50 0.12 3.02 0.98
C PHE A 50 0.74 2.58 2.28
N GLU A 51 0.53 3.42 3.30
CA GLU A 51 0.72 3.02 4.68
C GLU A 51 -0.38 2.05 5.07
N PHE A 52 0.01 1.00 5.77
CA PHE A 52 -0.86 -0.13 6.04
C PHE A 52 -0.77 -0.53 7.50
N GLY A 53 -1.81 -0.14 8.26
CA GLY A 53 -2.10 -0.73 9.57
C GLY A 53 -2.69 -2.12 9.35
N ARG A 54 -2.03 -3.15 9.88
CA ARG A 54 -2.44 -4.56 9.77
C ARG A 54 -3.53 -4.86 10.80
N ASP A 55 -3.48 -6.01 11.48
CA ASP A 55 -4.50 -6.48 12.42
C ASP A 55 -5.09 -5.39 13.33
N ASP A 56 -4.25 -4.52 13.89
CA ASP A 56 -4.67 -3.46 14.82
C ASP A 56 -5.60 -2.41 14.18
N ALA A 57 -5.49 -2.16 12.87
CA ALA A 57 -6.34 -1.21 12.13
C ALA A 57 -7.35 -1.91 11.21
N ALA A 58 -7.02 -3.09 10.70
CA ALA A 58 -7.86 -3.88 9.81
C ALA A 58 -9.10 -4.45 10.53
N ILE A 59 -8.93 -4.94 11.77
CA ILE A 59 -10.01 -5.52 12.56
C ILE A 59 -11.09 -4.47 12.88
N PRO A 60 -10.78 -3.27 13.42
CA PRO A 60 -11.77 -2.21 13.62
C PRO A 60 -12.44 -1.74 12.33
N ALA A 61 -11.72 -1.79 11.20
CA ALA A 61 -12.22 -1.38 9.89
C ALA A 61 -12.98 -2.48 9.13
N GLY A 62 -13.12 -3.68 9.70
CA GLY A 62 -13.92 -4.78 9.14
C GLY A 62 -13.36 -5.37 7.84
N TYR A 63 -12.03 -5.48 7.74
CA TYR A 63 -11.39 -6.19 6.62
C TYR A 63 -10.23 -7.06 7.08
N GLY A 64 -9.94 -8.14 6.35
CA GLY A 64 -8.82 -9.04 6.61
C GLY A 64 -7.77 -9.06 5.49
N ALA A 65 -6.79 -9.95 5.63
CA ALA A 65 -5.81 -10.24 4.58
C ALA A 65 -6.50 -10.61 3.26
N ASP A 66 -7.56 -11.43 3.33
CA ASP A 66 -8.26 -11.89 2.14
C ASP A 66 -8.91 -10.75 1.36
N ASP A 67 -9.67 -9.89 2.04
CA ASP A 67 -10.24 -8.68 1.44
C ASP A 67 -9.20 -7.79 0.74
N PHE A 68 -8.02 -7.71 1.36
CA PHE A 68 -6.93 -6.88 0.87
C PHE A 68 -6.29 -7.48 -0.38
N PHE A 69 -5.92 -8.76 -0.37
CA PHE A 69 -5.26 -9.38 -1.52
C PHE A 69 -6.23 -9.66 -2.66
N ASP A 70 -7.46 -10.07 -2.37
CA ASP A 70 -8.49 -10.32 -3.38
C ASP A 70 -8.80 -9.05 -4.18
N LEU A 71 -8.78 -7.88 -3.53
CA LEU A 71 -8.90 -6.58 -4.21
C LEU A 71 -7.82 -6.39 -5.28
N PHE A 72 -6.56 -6.68 -4.98
CA PHE A 72 -5.45 -6.48 -5.93
C PHE A 72 -5.41 -7.57 -6.99
N GLU A 73 -5.75 -8.80 -6.64
CA GLU A 73 -5.88 -9.91 -7.59
C GLU A 73 -6.97 -9.61 -8.64
N GLU A 74 -8.13 -9.10 -8.22
CA GLU A 74 -9.26 -8.77 -9.10
C GLU A 74 -8.93 -7.72 -10.16
N ILE A 75 -8.04 -6.77 -9.84
CA ILE A 75 -7.64 -5.67 -10.73
C ILE A 75 -6.29 -5.91 -11.43
N ASP A 76 -5.73 -7.11 -11.33
CA ASP A 76 -4.43 -7.49 -11.92
C ASP A 76 -3.25 -6.65 -11.40
N TYR A 77 -3.12 -6.59 -10.08
CA TYR A 77 -2.05 -5.89 -9.36
C TYR A 77 -1.20 -6.87 -8.53
N ALA A 78 0.07 -6.54 -8.39
CA ALA A 78 1.00 -7.18 -7.47
C ALA A 78 1.36 -6.23 -6.33
N VAL A 79 1.47 -6.76 -5.12
CA VAL A 79 1.90 -6.00 -3.93
C VAL A 79 3.37 -6.30 -3.63
N LEU A 80 4.12 -5.25 -3.37
CA LEU A 80 5.54 -5.27 -3.06
C LEU A 80 5.78 -4.55 -1.73
N ASN A 81 6.77 -4.99 -0.96
CA ASN A 81 7.28 -4.18 0.15
C ASN A 81 8.20 -3.06 -0.36
N VAL A 82 8.62 -2.14 0.53
CA VAL A 82 9.50 -1.00 0.14
C VAL A 82 10.86 -1.41 -0.41
N PHE A 83 11.28 -2.66 -0.19
CA PHE A 83 12.51 -3.23 -0.75
C PHE A 83 12.30 -3.87 -2.13
N GLY A 84 11.09 -3.77 -2.69
CA GLY A 84 10.75 -4.36 -3.99
C GLY A 84 10.69 -5.88 -3.97
N ARG A 85 10.45 -6.50 -2.81
CA ARG A 85 10.14 -7.93 -2.70
C ARG A 85 8.63 -8.13 -2.74
N PRO A 86 8.12 -9.26 -3.28
CA PRO A 86 6.71 -9.62 -3.15
C PRO A 86 6.24 -9.54 -1.70
N PHE A 87 5.03 -9.04 -1.51
CA PHE A 87 4.35 -9.03 -0.23
C PHE A 87 3.01 -9.74 -0.41
N GLY A 88 2.82 -10.85 0.29
CA GLY A 88 1.64 -11.71 0.21
C GLY A 88 1.05 -12.01 1.59
N ARG A 89 0.11 -12.95 1.61
CA ARG A 89 -0.64 -13.35 2.81
C ARG A 89 0.28 -13.81 3.95
N ALA A 90 1.34 -14.54 3.61
CA ALA A 90 2.32 -15.00 4.59
C ALA A 90 3.03 -13.86 5.33
N GLU A 91 3.35 -12.76 4.63
CA GLU A 91 3.93 -11.57 5.26
C GLU A 91 2.89 -10.76 6.03
N PHE A 92 1.63 -10.77 5.57
CA PHE A 92 0.54 -10.06 6.23
C PHE A 92 0.36 -10.51 7.69
N ASP A 93 0.37 -11.82 7.94
CA ASP A 93 0.09 -12.44 9.25
C ASP A 93 1.28 -12.40 10.23
N LEU A 94 2.44 -11.90 9.81
CA LEU A 94 3.60 -11.78 10.69
C LEU A 94 3.33 -10.76 11.82
N PRO A 95 3.90 -10.89 13.03
CA PRO A 95 3.68 -9.93 14.11
C PRO A 95 4.05 -8.48 13.75
N TRP A 96 3.37 -7.49 14.34
CA TRP A 96 3.67 -6.06 14.13
C TRP A 96 5.11 -5.67 14.47
N ASN A 97 5.68 -6.31 15.50
CA ASN A 97 7.05 -6.08 15.96
C ASN A 97 8.11 -6.88 15.17
N ALA A 98 7.72 -7.59 14.10
CA ALA A 98 8.69 -8.22 13.22
C ALA A 98 9.53 -7.12 12.56
N ARG A 99 10.78 -7.02 13.00
CA ARG A 99 11.76 -5.97 12.66
C ARG A 99 12.02 -5.79 11.16
N GLU A 100 11.60 -6.75 10.35
CA GLU A 100 11.80 -6.78 8.90
C GLU A 100 10.63 -6.19 8.10
N MET A 101 9.56 -5.76 8.77
CA MET A 101 8.30 -5.49 8.11
C MET A 101 7.99 -3.99 8.01
N PRO A 102 8.04 -3.43 6.80
CA PRO A 102 7.74 -2.02 6.60
C PRO A 102 6.23 -1.75 6.75
N HIS A 103 5.89 -0.64 7.40
CA HIS A 103 4.52 -0.10 7.47
C HIS A 103 3.98 0.34 6.10
N TYR A 104 4.85 0.32 5.07
CA TYR A 104 4.53 0.72 3.73
C TYR A 104 4.66 -0.45 2.77
N VAL A 105 3.67 -0.58 1.90
CA VAL A 105 3.71 -1.45 0.73
C VAL A 105 3.36 -0.65 -0.51
N VAL A 106 3.67 -1.24 -1.66
CA VAL A 106 3.48 -0.65 -2.99
C VAL A 106 2.73 -1.65 -3.84
N ALA A 107 1.51 -1.30 -4.25
CA ALA A 107 0.79 -2.05 -5.26
C ALA A 107 1.07 -1.47 -6.65
N ALA A 108 1.36 -2.35 -7.61
CA ALA A 108 1.63 -1.99 -8.99
C ALA A 108 0.85 -2.91 -9.93
N PRO A 109 0.44 -2.41 -11.10
CA PRO A 109 -0.05 -3.26 -12.19
C PRO A 109 0.90 -4.44 -12.43
N ALA A 110 0.36 -5.64 -12.58
CA ALA A 110 1.16 -6.87 -12.64
C ALA A 110 2.22 -6.83 -13.77
N ASP A 111 1.86 -6.26 -14.92
CA ASP A 111 2.73 -6.03 -16.07
C ASP A 111 3.89 -5.05 -15.81
N ARG A 112 3.78 -4.20 -14.78
CA ARG A 112 4.82 -3.25 -14.37
C ARG A 112 5.52 -3.63 -13.06
N ARG A 113 5.22 -4.80 -12.49
CA ARG A 113 5.77 -5.27 -11.22
C ARG A 113 7.30 -5.18 -11.18
N GLU A 114 7.98 -5.71 -12.20
CA GLU A 114 9.44 -5.77 -12.22
C GLU A 114 10.08 -4.38 -12.36
N GLU A 115 9.48 -3.50 -13.16
CA GLU A 115 9.93 -2.12 -13.31
C GLU A 115 9.88 -1.38 -11.97
N VAL A 116 8.75 -1.49 -11.26
CA VAL A 116 8.55 -0.87 -9.95
C VAL A 116 9.49 -1.48 -8.91
N ALA A 117 9.61 -2.81 -8.87
CA ALA A 117 10.51 -3.50 -7.97
C ALA A 117 11.97 -3.06 -8.15
N LYS A 118 12.44 -2.91 -9.40
CA LYS A 118 13.77 -2.39 -9.70
C LYS A 118 13.98 -0.96 -9.19
N LYS A 119 12.98 -0.08 -9.34
CA LYS A 119 13.04 1.30 -8.83
C LYS A 119 13.11 1.32 -7.29
N LEU A 120 12.30 0.49 -6.62
CA LEU A 120 12.30 0.36 -5.16
C LEU A 120 13.65 -0.15 -4.65
N ARG A 121 14.16 -1.26 -5.21
CA ARG A 121 15.48 -1.82 -4.84
C ARG A 121 16.60 -0.79 -4.98
N ARG A 122 16.65 -0.07 -6.11
CA ARG A 122 17.66 0.97 -6.33
C ARG A 122 17.58 2.08 -5.27
N ARG A 123 16.38 2.51 -4.90
CA ARG A 123 16.20 3.62 -3.95
C ARG A 123 16.44 3.18 -2.51
N ALA A 124 15.92 2.03 -2.11
CA ALA A 124 16.19 1.45 -0.79
C ALA A 124 17.70 1.26 -0.58
N TRP A 125 18.42 0.80 -1.61
CA TRP A 125 19.87 0.65 -1.57
C TRP A 125 20.62 1.98 -1.36
N SER A 126 20.21 3.04 -2.08
CA SER A 126 20.77 4.40 -1.87
C SER A 126 20.64 4.83 -0.41
N VAL A 127 19.45 4.65 0.17
CA VAL A 127 19.15 5.06 1.56
C VAL A 127 19.95 4.22 2.56
N LEU A 128 20.07 2.91 2.34
CA LEU A 128 20.85 2.03 3.22
C LEU A 128 22.35 2.36 3.18
N MET A 129 22.88 2.69 2.00
CA MET A 129 24.27 3.14 1.84
C MET A 129 24.52 4.49 2.50
N GLU A 130 23.60 5.45 2.34
CA GLU A 130 23.63 6.73 3.07
C GLU A 130 23.58 6.53 4.60
N ALA A 131 22.90 5.48 5.06
CA ALA A 131 22.83 5.07 6.47
C ALA A 131 23.97 4.14 6.92
N GLY A 132 25.02 3.95 6.11
CA GLY A 132 26.23 3.20 6.48
C GLY A 132 26.10 1.67 6.46
N HIS A 133 25.04 1.10 5.86
CA HIS A 133 24.91 -0.35 5.69
C HIS A 133 25.67 -0.83 4.45
N GLN A 134 26.44 -1.92 4.58
CA GLN A 134 27.14 -2.54 3.45
C GLN A 134 26.26 -3.55 2.70
N PRO A 135 26.49 -3.76 1.39
CA PRO A 135 25.73 -4.74 0.62
C PRO A 135 26.00 -6.14 1.14
N PRO A 136 25.01 -7.06 1.08
CA PRO A 136 25.31 -8.47 1.23
C PRO A 136 26.31 -8.86 0.12
N GLY A 137 27.42 -9.47 0.53
CA GLY A 137 28.47 -9.98 -0.36
C GLY A 137 28.04 -11.20 -1.17
#